data_AF-A0A1F9M5U6-F1
#
_entry.id   AF-A0A1F9M5U6-F1
#
_cell.length_a   1.000
_cell.length_b   1.000
_cell.length_c   1.000
_cell.angle_alpha   90.00
_cell.angle_beta   90.00
_cell.angle_gamma   90.00
#
_symmetry.space_group_name_H-M   'P 1'
#
loop_
_entity.id
_entity.type
_entity.pdbx_description
1 polymer ?
#
loop_
_entity_poly.entity_id
_entity_poly.type
_entity_poly.pdbx_seq_one_letter_code
_entity_poly.pdbx_strand_id
1 'polypeptide(L)'
;MNAYTGCGSAVSAEAQIVTKAASALVRAAEESLSLFGGKSASISQLRKLTYECAMPDWDGYGANPIDLTSLQNAENFIRALPEGIRTPECAPEPDGSISLDWIQNRHRLFSLSVGPSNRLAYAWLDGTDKGHGVARFDGFSIPPRVLAEIQSILRQGNAPLRLA
;
A
#
# COMPACT_ATOMS: atom_id res chain seq x y z
N MET A 1 45.68 1.37 -52.25
CA MET A 1 45.10 0.24 -51.48
C MET A 1 45.77 0.24 -50.12
N ASN A 2 45.12 0.26 -48.96
CA ASN A 2 43.70 0.17 -48.60
C ASN A 2 43.50 0.96 -47.29
N ALA A 3 42.31 1.54 -47.14
CA ALA A 3 41.84 2.25 -45.95
C ALA A 3 41.36 1.25 -44.88
N TYR A 4 41.56 1.57 -43.59
CA TYR A 4 40.60 1.18 -42.54
C TYR A 4 40.50 2.28 -41.48
N THR A 5 39.30 2.84 -41.42
CA THR A 5 38.75 3.84 -40.50
C THR A 5 38.64 3.29 -39.08
N GLY A 6 39.22 4.00 -38.11
CA GLY A 6 38.97 3.76 -36.69
C GLY A 6 37.58 4.27 -36.30
N CYS A 7 36.70 3.36 -35.89
CA CYS A 7 35.37 3.67 -35.38
C CYS A 7 35.50 4.15 -33.92
N GLY A 8 35.54 5.46 -33.70
CA GLY A 8 35.42 6.06 -32.39
C GLY A 8 33.96 6.15 -31.98
N SER A 9 33.47 5.17 -31.22
CA SER A 9 32.18 5.25 -30.53
C SER A 9 32.29 6.29 -29.42
N ALA A 10 32.10 7.56 -29.78
CA ALA A 10 32.04 8.69 -28.86
C ALA A 10 30.65 8.76 -28.21
N VAL A 11 30.33 7.78 -27.35
CA VAL A 11 29.28 8.00 -26.34
C VAL A 11 30.00 8.46 -25.08
N SER A 12 30.22 9.77 -25.01
CA SER A 12 30.96 10.46 -23.95
C SER A 12 30.37 10.12 -22.57
N ALA A 13 31.20 9.96 -21.54
CA ALA A 13 30.75 9.66 -20.16
C ALA A 13 29.69 10.65 -19.65
N GLU A 14 29.71 11.87 -20.18
CA GLU A 14 28.77 12.95 -19.96
C GLU A 14 27.39 12.63 -20.52
N ALA A 15 27.29 11.98 -21.69
CA ALA A 15 26.02 11.52 -22.24
C ALA A 15 25.39 10.43 -21.35
N GLN A 16 26.20 9.52 -20.81
CA GLN A 16 25.72 8.49 -19.87
C GLN A 16 25.19 9.10 -18.57
N ILE A 17 25.80 10.16 -18.05
CA ILE A 17 25.33 10.87 -16.85
C ILE A 17 23.98 11.55 -17.11
N VAL A 18 23.84 12.23 -18.26
CA VAL A 18 22.58 12.90 -18.63
C VAL A 18 21.47 11.88 -18.86
N THR A 19 21.73 10.75 -19.53
CA THR A 19 20.72 9.70 -19.73
C THR A 19 20.30 9.07 -18.40
N LYS A 20 21.24 8.91 -17.44
CA LYS A 20 20.95 8.36 -16.11
C LYS A 20 20.11 9.32 -15.25
N ALA A 21 20.38 10.61 -15.32
CA ALA A 21 19.59 11.64 -14.64
C ALA A 21 18.18 11.76 -15.24
N ALA A 22 18.05 11.75 -16.57
CA ALA A 22 16.77 11.80 -17.26
C ALA A 22 15.90 10.57 -16.97
N SER A 23 16.49 9.37 -17.00
CA SER A 23 15.77 8.13 -16.67
C SER A 23 15.35 8.06 -15.19
N ALA A 24 16.17 8.57 -14.26
CA ALA A 24 15.78 8.67 -12.86
C ALA A 24 14.58 9.62 -12.63
N LEU A 25 14.53 10.75 -13.35
CA LEU A 25 13.41 11.69 -13.28
C LEU A 25 12.13 11.12 -13.87
N VAL A 26 12.22 10.48 -15.04
CA VAL A 26 11.07 9.81 -15.67
C VAL A 26 10.53 8.72 -14.74
N ARG A 27 11.41 7.89 -14.18
CA ARG A 27 11.04 6.85 -13.24
C ARG A 27 10.38 7.41 -11.97
N ALA A 28 10.91 8.48 -11.39
CA ALA A 28 10.30 9.12 -10.23
C ALA A 28 8.91 9.69 -10.54
N ALA A 29 8.70 10.25 -11.74
CA ALA A 29 7.40 10.73 -12.18
C ALA A 29 6.40 9.60 -12.45
N GLU A 30 6.85 8.50 -13.07
CA GLU A 30 6.06 7.29 -13.30
C GLU A 30 5.66 6.59 -11.99
N GLU A 31 6.61 6.46 -11.05
CA GLU A 31 6.37 5.93 -9.71
C GLU A 31 5.37 6.81 -8.94
N SER A 32 5.53 8.13 -8.99
CA SER A 32 4.61 9.08 -8.36
C SER A 32 3.19 8.97 -8.93
N LEU A 33 3.05 8.88 -10.26
CA LEU A 33 1.74 8.76 -10.91
C LEU A 33 1.07 7.40 -10.61
N SER A 34 1.85 6.32 -10.61
CA SER A 34 1.37 4.98 -10.26
C SER A 34 0.92 4.92 -8.80
N LEU A 35 1.68 5.50 -7.88
CA LEU A 35 1.36 5.52 -6.44
C LEU A 35 0.18 6.43 -6.12
N PHE A 36 0.14 7.64 -6.69
CA PHE A 36 -0.98 8.57 -6.52
C PHE A 36 -2.26 8.01 -7.16
N GLY A 37 -2.14 7.41 -8.35
CA GLY A 37 -3.22 6.68 -9.01
C GLY A 37 -3.73 5.52 -8.15
N GLY A 38 -2.82 4.73 -7.57
CA GLY A 38 -3.15 3.62 -6.67
C GLY A 38 -3.92 4.07 -5.43
N LYS A 39 -3.46 5.11 -4.73
CA LYS A 39 -4.17 5.67 -3.57
C LYS A 39 -5.56 6.18 -3.94
N SER A 40 -5.68 6.92 -5.04
CA SER A 40 -6.95 7.44 -5.53
C SER A 40 -7.94 6.32 -5.90
N ALA A 41 -7.44 5.27 -6.55
CA ALA A 41 -8.23 4.09 -6.90
C ALA A 41 -8.74 3.36 -5.64
N SER A 42 -7.87 3.11 -4.66
CA SER A 42 -8.27 2.48 -3.39
C SER A 42 -9.29 3.31 -2.61
N ILE A 43 -9.13 4.65 -2.57
CA ILE A 43 -10.14 5.54 -1.94
C ILE A 43 -11.47 5.48 -2.68
N SER A 44 -11.45 5.40 -4.01
CA SER A 44 -12.67 5.27 -4.82
C SER A 44 -13.37 3.93 -4.57
N GLN A 45 -12.61 2.85 -4.43
CA GLN A 45 -13.13 1.52 -4.06
C GLN A 45 -13.75 1.54 -2.65
N LEU A 46 -13.10 2.16 -1.67
CA LEU A 46 -13.58 2.33 -0.31
C LEU A 46 -14.94 3.06 -0.26
N ARG A 47 -15.08 4.14 -1.03
CA ARG A 47 -16.34 4.89 -1.16
C ARG A 47 -17.44 4.05 -1.80
N LYS A 48 -17.10 3.26 -2.83
CA LYS A 48 -18.05 2.36 -3.48
C LYS A 48 -18.56 1.28 -2.51
N LEU A 49 -17.66 0.65 -1.76
CA LEU A 49 -18.01 -0.33 -0.72
C LEU A 49 -18.95 0.28 0.33
N THR A 50 -18.67 1.52 0.74
CA THR A 50 -19.54 2.23 1.70
C THR A 50 -20.94 2.49 1.15
N TYR A 51 -21.07 2.77 -0.14
CA TYR A 51 -22.38 2.91 -0.77
C TYR A 51 -23.13 1.57 -0.83
N GLU A 52 -22.43 0.47 -1.14
CA GLU A 52 -23.01 -0.87 -1.20
C GLU A 52 -23.46 -1.38 0.19
N CYS A 53 -22.75 -0.98 1.25
CA CYS A 53 -23.04 -1.33 2.64
C CYS A 53 -23.70 -0.18 3.43
N ALA A 54 -24.42 0.71 2.75
CA ALA A 54 -25.06 1.88 3.38
C ALA A 54 -26.34 1.53 4.15
N MET A 55 -26.93 0.37 3.89
CA MET A 55 -28.15 -0.11 4.55
C MET A 55 -27.80 -1.11 5.65
N PRO A 56 -28.54 -1.13 6.78
CA PRO A 56 -28.40 -2.19 7.77
C PRO A 56 -28.70 -3.56 7.18
N ASP A 57 -28.15 -4.61 7.78
CA ASP A 57 -28.33 -6.00 7.37
C ASP A 57 -27.89 -6.27 5.92
N TRP A 58 -26.88 -5.53 5.44
CA TRP A 58 -26.35 -5.66 4.07
C TRP A 58 -25.72 -7.04 3.81
N ASP A 59 -25.34 -7.76 4.86
CA ASP A 59 -24.79 -9.11 4.81
C ASP A 59 -25.83 -10.21 5.07
N GLY A 60 -27.06 -9.86 5.45
CA GLY A 60 -28.11 -10.80 5.87
C GLY A 60 -27.90 -11.44 7.24
N TYR A 61 -26.95 -10.95 8.03
CA TYR A 61 -26.64 -11.41 9.39
C TYR A 61 -26.71 -10.28 10.44
N GLY A 62 -27.38 -9.18 10.11
CA GLY A 62 -27.60 -8.05 10.99
C GLY A 62 -26.44 -7.05 11.03
N ALA A 63 -25.58 -6.99 10.01
CA ALA A 63 -24.50 -6.02 9.97
C ALA A 63 -24.99 -4.56 10.07
N ASN A 64 -24.21 -3.74 10.75
CA ASN A 64 -24.41 -2.30 10.74
C ASN A 64 -24.00 -1.70 9.39
N PRO A 65 -24.61 -0.58 8.98
CA PRO A 65 -24.06 0.25 7.92
C PRO A 65 -22.61 0.65 8.25
N ILE A 66 -21.79 0.85 7.22
CA ILE A 66 -20.46 1.44 7.42
C ILE A 66 -20.60 2.83 8.04
N ASP A 67 -19.87 3.07 9.12
CA ASP A 67 -19.83 4.38 9.77
C ASP A 67 -19.02 5.39 8.94
N LEU A 68 -19.56 6.61 8.80
CA LEU A 68 -18.91 7.66 8.00
C LEU A 68 -17.57 8.11 8.57
N THR A 69 -17.39 8.02 9.89
CA THR A 69 -16.11 8.31 10.56
C THR A 69 -15.10 7.20 10.27
N SER A 70 -15.53 5.92 10.24
CA SER A 70 -14.70 4.80 9.79
C SER A 70 -14.21 5.01 8.35
N LEU A 71 -15.11 5.43 7.44
CA LEU A 71 -14.76 5.80 6.06
C LEU A 71 -13.71 6.92 6.02
N GLN A 72 -13.95 8.02 6.74
CA GLN A 72 -13.02 9.15 6.78
C GLN A 72 -11.65 8.76 7.35
N ASN A 73 -11.63 7.97 8.42
CA ASN A 73 -10.40 7.48 9.05
C ASN A 73 -9.63 6.57 8.10
N ALA A 74 -10.30 5.69 7.37
CA ALA A 74 -9.68 4.81 6.39
C ALA A 74 -9.13 5.59 5.18
N GLU A 75 -9.86 6.59 4.66
CA GLU A 75 -9.34 7.49 3.62
C GLU A 75 -8.08 8.23 4.08
N ASN A 76 -8.11 8.78 5.30
CA ASN A 76 -6.98 9.48 5.89
C ASN A 76 -5.78 8.55 6.05
N PHE A 77 -6.00 7.31 6.48
CA PHE A 77 -4.95 6.31 6.60
C PHE A 77 -4.31 6.00 5.24
N ILE A 78 -5.12 5.76 4.19
CA ILE A 78 -4.62 5.49 2.84
C ILE A 78 -3.83 6.69 2.28
N ARG A 79 -4.28 7.92 2.54
CA ARG A 79 -3.56 9.13 2.14
C ARG A 79 -2.20 9.23 2.84
N ALA A 80 -2.16 8.91 4.13
CA ALA A 80 -0.98 8.96 4.99
C ALA A 80 0.05 7.84 4.72
N LEU A 81 -0.30 6.82 3.91
CA LEU A 81 0.65 5.77 3.53
C LEU A 81 1.88 6.36 2.83
N PRO A 82 3.11 5.99 3.22
CA PRO A 82 4.30 6.34 2.47
C PRO A 82 4.23 5.89 1.01
N GLU A 83 4.91 6.64 0.15
CA GLU A 83 5.15 6.25 -1.23
C GLU A 83 5.91 4.90 -1.30
N GLY A 84 5.60 4.09 -2.30
CA GLY A 84 6.18 2.76 -2.48
C GLY A 84 5.52 1.63 -1.68
N ILE A 85 4.59 1.94 -0.77
CA ILE A 85 3.77 0.92 -0.10
C ILE A 85 2.54 0.61 -0.97
N ARG A 86 2.31 -0.68 -1.23
CA ARG A 86 1.12 -1.14 -1.94
C ARG A 86 -0.15 -0.74 -1.17
N THR A 87 -1.19 -0.36 -1.90
CA THR A 87 -2.48 -0.06 -1.28
C THR A 87 -3.13 -1.33 -0.75
N PRO A 88 -3.88 -1.23 0.36
CA PRO A 88 -4.55 -2.37 0.95
C PRO A 88 -5.78 -2.81 0.14
N GLU A 89 -6.15 -4.07 0.28
CA GLU A 89 -7.51 -4.53 0.01
C GLU A 89 -8.43 -4.01 1.13
N CYS A 90 -9.64 -3.59 0.76
CA CYS A 90 -10.59 -3.00 1.71
C CYS A 90 -11.81 -3.90 1.82
N ALA A 91 -12.28 -4.19 3.03
CA ALA A 91 -13.55 -4.89 3.24
C ALA A 91 -14.38 -4.25 4.38
N PRO A 92 -15.72 -4.24 4.26
CA PRO A 92 -16.59 -3.81 5.34
C PRO A 92 -16.60 -4.85 6.47
N GLU A 93 -16.62 -4.39 7.72
CA GLU A 93 -16.82 -5.25 8.89
C GLU A 93 -18.27 -5.13 9.40
N PRO A 94 -18.84 -6.21 9.99
CA PRO A 94 -20.25 -6.20 10.43
C PRO A 94 -20.59 -5.15 11.51
N ASP A 95 -19.58 -4.64 12.22
CA ASP A 95 -19.78 -3.61 13.25
C ASP A 95 -19.84 -2.19 12.69
N GLY A 96 -19.64 -2.01 11.38
CA GLY A 96 -19.59 -0.71 10.70
C GLY A 96 -18.17 -0.13 10.59
N SER A 97 -17.14 -0.89 10.98
CA SER A 97 -15.74 -0.57 10.71
C SER A 97 -15.30 -1.08 9.32
N ILE A 98 -14.07 -0.75 8.94
CA ILE A 98 -13.48 -1.13 7.64
C ILE A 98 -12.15 -1.82 7.89
N SER A 99 -11.95 -3.01 7.32
CA SER A 99 -10.66 -3.68 7.29
C SER A 99 -9.80 -3.16 6.13
N LEU A 100 -8.51 -2.96 6.41
CA LEU A 100 -7.47 -2.68 5.43
C LEU A 100 -6.44 -3.81 5.50
N ASP A 101 -6.36 -4.58 4.43
CA ASP A 101 -5.63 -5.85 4.39
C ASP A 101 -4.48 -5.82 3.38
N TRP A 102 -3.27 -6.15 3.84
CA TRP A 102 -2.10 -6.39 3.00
C TRP A 102 -1.81 -7.87 2.99
N ILE A 103 -2.32 -8.56 1.96
CA ILE A 103 -2.19 -10.00 1.82
C ILE A 103 -1.09 -10.30 0.81
N GLN A 104 0.00 -10.93 1.26
CA GLN A 104 1.07 -11.41 0.37
C GLN A 104 0.79 -12.84 -0.09
N ASN A 105 0.32 -13.69 0.83
CA ASN A 105 -0.16 -15.06 0.58
C ASN A 105 -0.95 -15.55 1.81
N ARG A 106 -1.43 -16.80 1.78
CA ARG A 106 -2.28 -17.39 2.84
C ARG A 106 -1.63 -17.47 4.22
N HIS A 107 -0.30 -17.38 4.29
CA HIS A 107 0.46 -17.43 5.55
C HIS A 107 1.13 -16.11 5.87
N ARG A 108 0.88 -15.05 5.09
CA ARG A 108 1.58 -13.77 5.25
C ARG A 108 0.66 -12.61 4.93
N LEU A 109 0.12 -12.01 6.00
CA LEU A 109 -0.83 -10.90 5.88
C LEU A 109 -0.74 -9.94 7.07
N PHE A 110 -1.09 -8.70 6.81
CA PHE A 110 -1.36 -7.68 7.82
C PHE A 110 -2.80 -7.23 7.65
N SER A 111 -3.56 -7.16 8.73
CA SER A 111 -4.93 -6.70 8.74
C SER A 111 -5.09 -5.58 9.77
N LEU A 112 -5.76 -4.51 9.38
CA LEU A 112 -6.00 -3.31 10.17
C LEU A 112 -7.49 -3.00 10.16
N SER A 113 -8.13 -3.05 11.33
CA SER A 113 -9.52 -2.63 11.49
C SER A 113 -9.58 -1.15 11.85
N VAL A 114 -10.35 -0.40 11.06
CA VAL A 114 -10.53 1.06 11.16
C VAL A 114 -11.98 1.36 11.50
N GLY A 115 -12.22 1.66 12.78
CA GLY A 115 -13.55 2.06 13.28
C GLY A 115 -13.73 3.58 13.42
N PRO A 116 -14.82 4.01 14.08
CA PRO A 116 -15.11 5.43 14.30
C PRO A 116 -14.17 6.10 15.31
N SER A 117 -13.52 5.30 16.16
CA SER A 117 -12.54 5.80 17.13
C SER A 117 -11.17 6.02 16.49
N ASN A 118 -10.33 6.82 17.14
CA ASN A 118 -8.92 6.98 16.75
C ASN A 118 -8.03 5.76 17.07
N ARG A 119 -8.61 4.63 17.48
CA ARG A 119 -7.90 3.39 17.77
C ARG A 119 -7.94 2.47 16.55
N LEU A 120 -6.76 2.10 16.08
CA LEU A 120 -6.56 1.13 15.02
C LEU A 120 -6.21 -0.22 15.62
N ALA A 121 -7.13 -1.18 15.59
CA ALA A 121 -6.81 -2.56 15.93
C ALA A 121 -6.11 -3.21 14.74
N TYR A 122 -5.06 -3.97 14.99
CA TYR A 122 -4.34 -4.65 13.92
C TYR A 122 -3.85 -6.03 14.33
N ALA A 123 -3.70 -6.89 13.35
CA ALA A 123 -3.12 -8.21 13.49
C ALA A 123 -2.24 -8.52 12.29
N TRP A 124 -1.27 -9.40 12.50
CA TRP A 124 -0.39 -9.87 11.44
C TRP A 124 -0.06 -11.34 11.60
N LEU A 125 0.24 -11.96 10.48
CA LEU A 125 0.69 -13.34 10.34
C LEU A 125 1.88 -13.35 9.40
N ASP A 126 2.98 -14.00 9.79
CA ASP A 126 4.15 -14.28 8.95
C ASP A 126 4.61 -15.73 9.19
N GLY A 127 4.13 -16.65 8.36
CA GLY A 127 4.31 -18.08 8.54
C GLY A 127 3.61 -18.59 9.80
N THR A 128 4.40 -19.00 10.80
CA THR A 128 3.90 -19.43 12.12
C THR A 128 3.85 -18.29 13.13
N ASP A 129 4.56 -17.20 12.85
CA ASP A 129 4.61 -16.05 13.74
C ASP A 129 3.37 -15.20 13.54
N LYS A 130 2.79 -14.73 14.63
CA LYS A 130 1.59 -13.90 14.62
C LYS A 130 1.62 -12.90 15.75
N GLY A 131 0.97 -11.77 15.53
CA GLY A 131 0.86 -10.72 16.51
C GLY A 131 -0.43 -9.94 16.35
N HIS A 132 -0.76 -9.17 17.37
CA HIS A 132 -1.85 -8.21 17.32
C HIS A 132 -1.52 -7.03 18.23
N GLY A 133 -2.21 -5.92 18.01
CA GLY A 133 -2.04 -4.73 18.80
C GLY A 133 -3.10 -3.69 18.52
N VAL A 134 -3.01 -2.58 19.22
CA VAL A 134 -3.85 -1.41 18.98
C VAL A 134 -2.98 -0.18 18.91
N ALA A 135 -3.10 0.62 17.86
CA ALA A 135 -2.44 1.90 17.68
C ALA A 135 -3.41 3.08 17.77
N ARG A 136 -2.90 4.27 18.11
CA ARG A 136 -3.68 5.50 18.00
C ARG A 136 -3.30 6.20 16.72
N PHE A 137 -4.27 6.60 15.93
CA PHE A 137 -4.09 7.34 14.68
C PHE A 137 -4.65 8.75 14.83
N ASP A 138 -3.85 9.75 14.46
CA ASP A 138 -4.21 11.16 14.58
C ASP A 138 -4.94 11.70 13.34
N GLY A 139 -5.10 10.87 12.30
CA GLY A 139 -5.69 11.26 11.02
C GLY A 139 -4.68 11.75 9.98
N PHE A 140 -3.40 11.90 10.35
CA PHE A 140 -2.38 12.51 9.49
C PHE A 140 -1.13 11.65 9.35
N SER A 141 -0.72 10.96 10.41
CA SER A 141 0.53 10.21 10.47
C SER A 141 0.30 8.76 10.90
N ILE A 142 0.82 7.82 10.10
CA ILE A 142 0.72 6.39 10.44
C ILE A 142 1.61 6.12 11.66
N PRO A 143 1.08 5.45 12.71
CA PRO A 143 1.88 5.13 13.89
C PRO A 143 3.11 4.30 13.50
N PRO A 144 4.33 4.65 13.95
CA PRO A 144 5.56 3.99 13.51
C PRO A 144 5.54 2.46 13.65
N ARG A 145 4.91 1.95 14.72
CA ARG A 145 4.73 0.51 14.91
C ARG A 145 3.89 -0.15 13.81
N VAL A 146 2.77 0.46 13.42
CA VAL A 146 1.88 -0.07 12.38
C VAL A 146 2.62 -0.08 11.04
N LEU A 147 3.32 1.01 10.74
CA LEU A 147 4.09 1.12 9.52
C LEU A 147 5.21 0.08 9.44
N ALA A 148 5.91 -0.17 10.55
CA ALA A 148 6.96 -1.18 10.63
C ALA A 148 6.43 -2.60 10.34
N GLU A 149 5.27 -2.95 10.90
CA GLU A 149 4.65 -4.26 10.65
C GLU A 149 4.20 -4.41 9.18
N ILE A 150 3.54 -3.39 8.61
CA ILE A 150 3.16 -3.39 7.19
C ILE A 150 4.40 -3.58 6.32
N GLN A 151 5.49 -2.84 6.58
CA GLN A 151 6.73 -2.97 5.83
C GLN A 151 7.38 -4.34 6.00
N SER A 152 7.33 -4.92 7.20
CA SER A 152 7.84 -6.27 7.47
C SER A 152 7.13 -7.30 6.58
N ILE A 153 5.80 -7.28 6.58
CA ILE A 153 4.95 -8.15 5.77
C ILE A 153 5.16 -7.93 4.26
N LEU A 154 5.46 -6.71 3.81
CA LEU A 154 5.68 -6.44 2.39
C LEU A 154 7.11 -6.70 1.87
N ARG A 155 8.15 -6.62 2.72
CA ARG A 155 9.56 -6.62 2.27
C ARG A 155 10.13 -7.97 1.82
N GLN A 156 9.63 -9.12 2.30
CA GLN A 156 10.18 -10.42 1.87
C GLN A 156 9.52 -11.01 0.60
N GLY A 157 8.98 -10.15 -0.28
CA GLY A 157 8.57 -10.55 -1.63
C GLY A 157 9.73 -10.60 -2.64
N ASN A 158 10.93 -10.11 -2.28
CA ASN A 158 12.14 -10.14 -3.09
C ASN A 158 13.33 -10.66 -2.24
N ALA A 159 13.36 -11.95 -1.95
CA ALA A 159 14.61 -12.62 -1.57
C ALA A 159 15.21 -13.28 -2.82
N PRO A 160 16.48 -13.04 -3.16
CA PRO A 160 17.12 -13.72 -4.29
C PRO A 160 17.15 -15.22 -4.00
N LEU A 161 16.88 -16.02 -5.03
CA LEU A 161 17.09 -17.47 -5.05
C LEU A 161 18.39 -17.82 -4.31
N ARG A 162 18.28 -18.50 -3.17
CA ARG A 162 19.42 -19.23 -2.61
C ARG A 162 19.63 -20.44 -3.52
N LEU A 163 20.61 -20.31 -4.41
CA LEU A 163 21.23 -21.46 -5.07
C LEU A 163 21.94 -22.28 -3.99
N ALA A 164 21.50 -23.52 -3.82
CA ALA A 164 22.25 -24.60 -3.18
C ALA A 164 22.97 -25.41 -4.25
#